data_AF-A0A562BPZ2-F1
#
_entry.id   AF-A0A562BPZ2-F1
#
_cell.length_a   1.000
_cell.length_b   1.000
_cell.length_c   1.000
_cell.angle_alpha   90.00
_cell.angle_beta   90.00
_cell.angle_gamma   90.00
#
_symmetry.space_group_name_H-M   'P 1'
#
loop_
_entity.id
_entity.type
_entity.pdbx_description
1 polymer ?
#
loop_
_entity_poly.entity_id
_entity_poly.type
_entity_poly.pdbx_seq_one_letter_code
_entity_poly.pdbx_strand_id
1 'polypeptide(L)'
;MERKGIPYGALTVAALAIAAHTAGPSALAQTAAPANGVRAAGETGAPPLCYAPWFQPGARAQLEADGKMPMSITMTVRHPRRTEDGCEAWLDIQSKSALAAMMGPPVLMDQMHRLAIVGQAGSPDGWITSQRATINAQARYARLFGEVSFEGSGMVSYTGHDIREGATLPGEALWSSAAFEVHSLHSGEAVTTIRVPRASVEITARHVGRKQWIDTALGRRECLPIRFEKQTSLGAIHIGDDIERPKPYHMAVTDWYCPSEAFVLRTEVRQEGEVQVIDTTAIDVPEPRP
;
A
#
# COMPACT_ATOMS: atom_id res chain seq x y z
N MET A 1 41.59 6.33 -10.66
CA MET A 1 40.34 6.24 -9.87
C MET A 1 39.22 5.85 -10.82
N GLU A 2 39.04 4.54 -11.02
CA GLU A 2 37.89 4.01 -11.75
C GLU A 2 36.62 4.31 -10.95
N ARG A 3 35.70 5.06 -11.55
CA ARG A 3 34.32 5.14 -11.06
C ARG A 3 33.73 3.74 -11.21
N LYS A 4 33.66 2.97 -10.12
CA LYS A 4 32.82 1.77 -10.03
C LYS A 4 31.39 2.23 -10.30
N GLY A 5 30.93 2.10 -11.54
CA GLY A 5 29.57 2.43 -11.92
C GLY A 5 28.64 1.61 -11.05
N ILE A 6 27.80 2.29 -10.26
CA ILE A 6 26.70 1.65 -9.53
C ILE A 6 25.91 0.89 -10.60
N PRO A 7 25.80 -0.45 -10.53
CA PRO A 7 25.12 -1.19 -11.57
C PRO A 7 23.69 -0.68 -11.63
N TYR A 8 23.27 -0.16 -12.79
CA TYR A 8 21.95 0.42 -13.02
C TYR A 8 20.81 -0.46 -12.43
N GLY A 9 20.98 -1.79 -12.39
CA GLY A 9 20.05 -2.72 -11.75
C GLY A 9 19.82 -2.52 -10.24
N ALA A 10 20.82 -2.11 -9.46
CA ALA A 10 20.68 -1.89 -8.00
C ALA A 10 19.81 -0.68 -7.67
N LEU A 11 20.00 0.43 -8.41
CA LEU A 11 19.18 1.64 -8.33
C LEU A 11 17.73 1.36 -8.71
N THR A 12 17.53 0.53 -9.74
CA THR A 12 16.21 0.16 -10.20
C THR A 12 15.46 -0.75 -9.22
N VAL A 13 16.14 -1.69 -8.57
CA VAL A 13 15.55 -2.54 -7.52
C VAL A 13 15.13 -1.71 -6.32
N ALA A 14 15.93 -0.71 -5.95
CA ALA A 14 15.58 0.20 -4.88
C ALA A 14 14.41 1.10 -5.24
N ALA A 15 14.40 1.68 -6.44
CA ALA A 15 13.27 2.47 -6.93
C ALA A 15 11.97 1.64 -7.02
N LEU A 16 12.06 0.37 -7.43
CA LEU A 16 10.92 -0.56 -7.48
C LEU A 16 10.45 -0.99 -6.10
N ALA A 17 11.39 -1.33 -5.20
CA ALA A 17 11.06 -1.64 -3.83
C ALA A 17 10.35 -0.44 -3.22
N ILE A 18 10.92 0.76 -3.30
CA ILE A 18 10.34 1.99 -2.77
C ILE A 18 8.98 2.31 -3.42
N ALA A 19 8.83 2.15 -4.74
CA ALA A 19 7.55 2.35 -5.43
C ALA A 19 6.46 1.38 -4.93
N ALA A 20 6.81 0.09 -4.76
CA ALA A 20 5.92 -0.91 -4.20
C ALA A 20 5.61 -0.66 -2.71
N HIS A 21 6.52 -0.06 -1.94
CA HIS A 21 6.23 0.43 -0.58
C HIS A 21 5.25 1.61 -0.58
N THR A 22 5.38 2.53 -1.54
CA THR A 22 4.46 3.67 -1.66
C THR A 22 3.07 3.29 -2.19
N ALA A 23 2.93 2.09 -2.77
CA ALA A 23 1.64 1.49 -3.08
C ALA A 23 1.02 0.72 -1.88
N GLY A 24 1.85 0.34 -0.89
CA GLY A 24 1.53 -0.65 0.13
C GLY A 24 0.44 -0.29 1.15
N PRO A 25 0.54 0.81 1.92
CA PRO A 25 -0.38 1.04 3.04
C PRO A 25 -1.77 1.50 2.58
N SER A 26 -1.84 2.31 1.52
CA SER A 26 -3.11 2.85 1.04
C SER A 26 -3.95 1.84 0.26
N ALA A 27 -3.41 0.73 -0.25
CA ALA A 27 -4.17 -0.23 -1.06
C ALA A 27 -4.95 -1.26 -0.23
N LEU A 28 -4.44 -1.66 0.93
CA LEU A 28 -5.10 -2.66 1.80
C LEU A 28 -6.22 -2.10 2.64
N ALA A 29 -6.12 -0.83 2.95
CA ALA A 29 -7.03 -0.22 3.87
C ALA A 29 -8.29 0.32 3.15
N GLN A 30 -8.44 0.12 1.84
CA GLN A 30 -9.57 0.60 1.04
C GLN A 30 -10.81 -0.28 1.11
N THR A 31 -11.04 -0.93 2.25
CA THR A 31 -12.29 -1.63 2.50
C THR A 31 -13.19 -0.76 3.36
N ALA A 32 -14.49 -0.87 3.19
CA ALA A 32 -15.43 -0.40 4.18
C ALA A 32 -16.11 -1.57 4.88
N ALA A 33 -16.91 -1.28 5.91
CA ALA A 33 -17.85 -2.26 6.40
C ALA A 33 -19.06 -2.33 5.44
N PRO A 34 -19.65 -3.51 5.16
CA PRO A 34 -20.92 -3.58 4.44
C PRO A 34 -22.00 -2.81 5.20
N ALA A 35 -22.86 -2.08 4.47
CA ALA A 35 -23.91 -1.23 5.04
C ALA A 35 -24.98 -2.00 5.85
N ASN A 36 -25.01 -3.33 5.76
CA ASN A 36 -25.91 -4.19 6.54
C ASN A 36 -25.20 -4.75 7.77
N GLY A 37 -24.87 -3.85 8.68
CA GLY A 37 -24.21 -4.16 9.93
C GLY A 37 -24.13 -2.93 10.84
N VAL A 38 -25.21 -2.14 10.93
CA VAL A 38 -25.35 -1.17 12.02
C VAL A 38 -25.48 -1.98 13.31
N ARG A 39 -24.34 -2.36 13.91
CA ARG A 39 -24.29 -2.72 15.32
C ARG A 39 -24.44 -1.43 16.12
N ALA A 40 -25.32 -1.52 17.11
CA ALA A 40 -25.80 -0.43 17.93
C ALA A 40 -24.67 0.46 18.46
N ALA A 41 -24.94 1.77 18.48
CA ALA A 41 -24.22 2.73 19.30
C ALA A 41 -24.17 2.20 20.74
N GLY A 42 -23.00 1.70 21.17
CA GLY A 42 -22.89 1.06 22.49
C GLY A 42 -21.62 0.27 22.79
N GLU A 43 -20.75 -0.04 21.83
CA GLU A 43 -19.41 -0.55 22.16
C GLU A 43 -18.47 0.64 22.41
N THR A 44 -18.24 0.99 23.68
CA THR A 44 -17.01 1.69 24.10
C THR A 44 -15.84 0.80 23.71
N GLY A 45 -15.19 1.09 22.58
CA GLY A 45 -14.27 0.16 21.95
C GLY A 45 -13.41 0.80 20.86
N ALA A 46 -12.47 -0.01 20.35
CA ALA A 46 -11.46 0.34 19.37
C ALA A 46 -12.04 1.06 18.11
N PRO A 47 -11.21 1.74 17.30
CA PRO A 47 -11.64 2.40 16.07
C PRO A 47 -12.43 1.46 15.14
N PRO A 48 -13.42 1.96 14.36
CA PRO A 48 -14.22 1.15 13.43
C PRO A 48 -13.37 0.27 12.51
N LEU A 49 -12.20 0.75 12.11
CA LEU A 49 -11.22 0.03 11.31
C LEU A 49 -10.81 -1.33 11.92
N CYS A 50 -10.72 -1.42 13.25
CA CYS A 50 -10.33 -2.65 13.94
C CYS A 50 -11.39 -3.75 13.85
N TYR A 51 -12.57 -3.42 13.34
CA TYR A 51 -13.68 -4.32 13.09
C TYR A 51 -13.91 -4.57 11.59
N ALA A 52 -13.02 -4.07 10.73
CA ALA A 52 -13.16 -4.24 9.31
C ALA A 52 -13.10 -5.73 8.92
N PRO A 53 -13.86 -6.18 7.89
CA PRO A 53 -13.89 -7.58 7.49
C PRO A 53 -12.53 -8.18 7.14
N TRP A 54 -11.63 -7.38 6.57
CA TRP A 54 -10.26 -7.79 6.25
C TRP A 54 -9.33 -7.83 7.47
N PHE A 55 -9.70 -7.27 8.62
CA PHE A 55 -8.87 -7.27 9.83
C PHE A 55 -9.07 -8.59 10.63
N GLN A 56 -9.01 -9.71 9.92
CA GLN A 56 -9.23 -11.06 10.46
C GLN A 56 -8.01 -11.94 10.18
N PRO A 57 -7.71 -12.94 11.04
CA PRO A 57 -6.56 -13.81 10.82
C PRO A 57 -6.69 -14.56 9.49
N GLY A 58 -5.69 -14.44 8.63
CA GLY A 58 -5.65 -15.10 7.33
C GLY A 58 -6.43 -14.38 6.23
N ALA A 59 -7.03 -13.22 6.51
CA ALA A 59 -7.61 -12.39 5.46
C ALA A 59 -6.55 -12.02 4.42
N ARG A 60 -6.91 -12.16 3.14
CA ARG A 60 -5.99 -12.04 2.02
C ARG A 60 -6.62 -11.23 0.88
N ALA A 61 -5.80 -10.43 0.23
CA ALA A 61 -6.14 -9.76 -1.03
C ALA A 61 -5.06 -10.05 -2.08
N GLN A 62 -5.48 -10.21 -3.34
CA GLN A 62 -4.62 -10.28 -4.50
C GLN A 62 -4.89 -9.10 -5.42
N LEU A 63 -3.84 -8.38 -5.78
CA LEU A 63 -3.88 -7.22 -6.67
C LEU A 63 -2.98 -7.50 -7.88
N GLU A 64 -3.45 -7.13 -9.07
CA GLU A 64 -2.68 -7.18 -10.32
C GLU A 64 -2.70 -5.80 -10.96
N ALA A 65 -1.53 -5.21 -11.20
CA ALA A 65 -1.41 -3.98 -11.96
C ALA A 65 -0.86 -4.23 -13.36
N ASP A 66 -1.35 -3.43 -14.30
CA ASP A 66 -0.90 -3.41 -15.69
C ASP A 66 0.08 -2.25 -15.98
N GLY A 67 0.28 -1.95 -17.27
CA GLY A 67 1.04 -0.80 -17.73
C GLY A 67 2.54 -1.05 -17.84
N LYS A 68 3.34 0.00 -17.63
CA LYS A 68 4.81 -0.05 -17.77
C LYS A 68 5.51 -0.80 -16.63
N MET A 69 4.83 -0.94 -15.50
CA MET A 69 5.31 -1.61 -14.32
C MET A 69 4.28 -2.64 -13.86
N PRO A 70 4.08 -3.73 -14.63
CA PRO A 70 3.18 -4.78 -14.21
C PRO A 70 3.65 -5.35 -12.87
N MET A 71 2.70 -5.53 -11.95
CA MET A 71 2.96 -6.05 -10.62
C MET A 71 1.84 -6.96 -10.14
N SER A 72 2.22 -8.00 -9.43
CA SER A 72 1.32 -8.89 -8.70
C SER A 72 1.62 -8.71 -7.22
N ILE A 73 0.61 -8.46 -6.40
CA ILE A 73 0.75 -8.22 -4.97
C ILE A 73 -0.24 -9.10 -4.22
N THR A 74 0.27 -10.00 -3.40
CA THR A 74 -0.48 -10.72 -2.38
C THR A 74 -0.26 -10.03 -1.04
N MET A 75 -1.34 -9.81 -0.30
CA MET A 75 -1.28 -9.30 1.06
C MET A 75 -2.05 -10.22 1.99
N THR A 76 -1.49 -10.54 3.16
CA THR A 76 -2.11 -11.45 4.14
C THR A 76 -2.00 -10.89 5.55
N VAL A 77 -3.13 -10.84 6.26
CA VAL A 77 -3.21 -10.41 7.66
C VAL A 77 -2.89 -11.58 8.59
N ARG A 78 -1.97 -11.37 9.52
CA ARG A 78 -1.51 -12.35 10.50
C ARG A 78 -1.65 -11.78 11.91
N HIS A 79 -2.15 -12.61 12.83
CA HIS A 79 -2.27 -12.27 14.26
C HIS A 79 -2.92 -10.91 14.58
N PRO A 80 -4.07 -10.55 13.98
CA PRO A 80 -4.76 -9.31 14.37
C PRO A 80 -5.21 -9.40 15.82
N ARG A 81 -4.97 -8.35 16.59
CA ARG A 81 -5.48 -8.19 17.95
C ARG A 81 -5.97 -6.77 18.17
N ARG A 82 -7.01 -6.64 18.97
CA ARG A 82 -7.49 -5.36 19.48
C ARG A 82 -6.71 -4.99 20.74
N THR A 83 -6.46 -3.70 20.91
CA THR A 83 -5.88 -3.10 22.11
C THR A 83 -6.89 -2.15 22.73
N GLU A 84 -6.55 -1.54 23.87
CA GLU A 84 -7.43 -0.57 24.54
C GLU A 84 -7.71 0.65 23.64
N ASP A 85 -6.67 1.18 23.00
CA ASP A 85 -6.75 2.40 22.17
C ASP A 85 -6.81 2.13 20.66
N GLY A 86 -6.97 0.87 20.23
CA GLY A 86 -6.69 0.52 18.84
C GLY A 86 -6.66 -0.96 18.49
N CYS A 87 -5.82 -1.28 17.51
CA CYS A 87 -5.52 -2.65 17.12
C CYS A 87 -4.13 -2.75 16.49
N GLU A 88 -3.59 -3.96 16.48
CA GLU A 88 -2.35 -4.27 15.78
C GLU A 88 -2.47 -5.58 15.02
N ALA A 89 -1.69 -5.70 13.95
CA ALA A 89 -1.59 -6.91 13.16
C ALA A 89 -0.22 -7.01 12.50
N TRP A 90 0.13 -8.21 12.08
CA TRP A 90 1.20 -8.41 11.12
C TRP A 90 0.61 -8.45 9.72
N LEU A 91 1.24 -7.76 8.80
CA LEU A 91 0.86 -7.73 7.40
C LEU A 91 2.03 -8.27 6.58
N ASP A 92 1.80 -9.43 5.98
CA ASP A 92 2.71 -10.08 5.06
C ASP A 92 2.38 -9.64 3.65
N ILE A 93 3.35 -9.11 2.92
CA ILE A 93 3.19 -8.65 1.55
C ILE A 93 4.20 -9.38 0.68
N GLN A 94 3.68 -10.16 -0.26
CA GLN A 94 4.49 -10.80 -1.29
C GLN A 94 4.18 -10.12 -2.61
N SER A 95 5.21 -9.72 -3.33
CA SER A 95 5.01 -9.05 -4.61
C SER A 95 6.02 -9.47 -5.65
N LYS A 96 5.59 -9.34 -6.90
CA LYS A 96 6.37 -9.61 -8.09
C LYS A 96 6.18 -8.44 -9.03
N SER A 97 7.22 -7.69 -9.31
CA SER A 97 7.17 -6.55 -10.22
C SER A 97 8.15 -6.73 -11.37
N ALA A 98 7.72 -6.40 -12.59
CA ALA A 98 8.61 -6.31 -13.72
C ALA A 98 8.62 -4.87 -14.24
N LEU A 99 9.80 -4.36 -14.56
CA LEU A 99 9.89 -3.19 -15.42
C LEU A 99 9.88 -3.68 -16.86
N ALA A 100 8.83 -3.36 -17.61
CA ALA A 100 8.73 -3.73 -19.02
C ALA A 100 9.98 -3.29 -19.81
N ALA A 101 10.55 -2.12 -19.44
CA ALA A 101 11.76 -1.58 -20.05
C ALA A 101 13.03 -2.40 -19.79
N MET A 102 13.09 -3.20 -18.71
CA MET A 102 14.30 -3.94 -18.36
C MET A 102 14.43 -5.30 -19.07
N MET A 103 13.34 -5.84 -19.65
CA MET A 103 13.32 -7.15 -20.33
C MET A 103 14.02 -8.27 -19.53
N GLY A 104 13.98 -8.18 -18.20
CA GLY A 104 14.64 -9.08 -17.26
C GLY A 104 13.62 -9.87 -16.43
N PRO A 105 14.09 -10.87 -15.65
CA PRO A 105 13.22 -11.53 -14.71
C PRO A 105 12.67 -10.51 -13.69
N PRO A 106 11.45 -10.72 -13.20
CA PRO A 106 10.81 -9.82 -12.26
C PRO A 106 11.58 -9.76 -10.94
N VAL A 107 11.43 -8.63 -10.25
CA VAL A 107 11.85 -8.48 -8.87
C VAL A 107 10.81 -9.16 -7.99
N LEU A 108 11.25 -10.14 -7.21
CA LEU A 108 10.44 -10.78 -6.18
C LEU A 108 10.70 -10.04 -4.87
N MET A 109 9.66 -9.76 -4.09
CA MET A 109 9.82 -9.05 -2.83
C MET A 109 8.88 -9.60 -1.77
N ASP A 110 9.44 -9.92 -0.61
CA ASP A 110 8.72 -10.26 0.60
C ASP A 110 8.87 -9.12 1.60
N GLN A 111 7.77 -8.73 2.24
CA GLN A 111 7.72 -7.69 3.26
C GLN A 111 6.91 -8.17 4.46
N MET A 112 7.36 -7.79 5.65
CA MET A 112 6.64 -8.07 6.88
C MET A 112 6.50 -6.78 7.69
N HIS A 113 5.28 -6.26 7.74
CA HIS A 113 4.93 -5.06 8.49
C HIS A 113 4.26 -5.44 9.81
N ARG A 114 4.74 -4.90 10.92
CA ARG A 114 3.94 -4.85 12.15
C ARG A 114 3.18 -3.54 12.15
N LEU A 115 1.86 -3.62 11.99
CA LEU A 115 0.96 -2.48 11.97
C LEU A 115 0.44 -2.23 13.38
N ALA A 116 0.44 -0.96 13.80
CA ALA A 116 -0.32 -0.50 14.95
C ALA A 116 -1.22 0.66 14.49
N ILE A 117 -2.50 0.52 14.76
CA ILE A 117 -3.54 1.49 14.46
C ILE A 117 -4.04 2.01 15.80
N VAL A 118 -3.96 3.32 15.97
CA VAL A 118 -4.49 4.03 17.14
C VAL A 118 -5.57 4.99 16.65
N GLY A 119 -6.67 5.07 17.35
CA GLY A 119 -7.72 6.01 17.00
C GLY A 119 -8.73 6.16 18.13
N GLN A 120 -9.61 7.14 17.97
CA GLN A 120 -10.66 7.35 18.96
C GLN A 120 -11.87 6.46 18.68
N ALA A 121 -12.48 5.93 19.74
CA ALA A 121 -13.75 5.22 19.65
C ALA A 121 -14.79 6.05 18.87
N GLY A 122 -15.39 5.45 17.84
CA GLY A 122 -16.38 6.11 16.98
C GLY A 122 -15.83 7.11 15.96
N SER A 123 -14.52 7.39 15.97
CA SER A 123 -13.85 8.15 14.91
C SER A 123 -13.36 7.19 13.82
N PRO A 124 -13.71 7.43 12.55
CA PRO A 124 -13.19 6.62 11.45
C PRO A 124 -11.77 7.06 11.02
N ASP A 125 -11.35 8.27 11.39
CA ASP A 125 -9.97 8.73 11.25
C ASP A 125 -9.07 8.11 12.32
N GLY A 126 -7.82 7.84 11.96
CA GLY A 126 -6.85 7.23 12.87
C GLY A 126 -5.40 7.60 12.57
N TRP A 127 -4.53 7.07 13.40
CA TRP A 127 -3.08 7.08 13.25
C TRP A 127 -2.61 5.67 12.98
N ILE A 128 -1.84 5.46 11.92
CA ILE A 128 -1.26 4.16 11.58
C ILE A 128 0.26 4.24 11.66
N THR A 129 0.88 3.20 12.20
CA THR A 129 2.34 3.08 12.24
C THR A 129 2.79 1.68 11.86
N SER A 130 3.97 1.60 11.28
CA SER A 130 4.77 0.40 11.20
C SER A 130 6.21 0.72 11.47
N GLN A 131 6.82 0.00 12.41
CA GLN A 131 8.22 0.23 12.78
C GLN A 131 9.05 -0.99 12.42
N ARG A 132 10.20 -0.75 11.77
CA ARG A 132 11.19 -1.79 11.41
C ARG A 132 10.58 -2.96 10.64
N ALA A 133 9.68 -2.66 9.71
CA ALA A 133 9.18 -3.64 8.77
C ALA A 133 10.34 -4.18 7.94
N THR A 134 10.43 -5.49 7.80
CA THR A 134 11.54 -6.11 7.07
C THR A 134 11.17 -6.29 5.62
N ILE A 135 12.15 -6.06 4.75
CA ILE A 135 11.99 -6.18 3.30
C ILE A 135 13.14 -6.98 2.75
N ASN A 136 12.79 -7.92 1.89
CA ASN A 136 13.72 -8.72 1.14
C ASN A 136 13.28 -8.74 -0.32
N ALA A 137 14.01 -8.03 -1.17
CA ALA A 137 13.78 -8.01 -2.61
C ALA A 137 14.92 -8.69 -3.35
N GLN A 138 14.59 -9.49 -4.37
CA GLN A 138 15.54 -10.21 -5.18
C GLN A 138 15.27 -9.93 -6.66
N ALA A 139 16.31 -9.45 -7.35
CA ALA A 139 16.32 -9.26 -8.79
C ALA A 139 17.32 -10.21 -9.44
N ARG A 140 17.56 -10.05 -10.75
CA ARG A 140 18.45 -10.95 -11.51
C ARG A 140 19.87 -11.08 -10.91
N TYR A 141 20.44 -9.97 -10.45
CA TYR A 141 21.85 -9.91 -10.05
C TYR A 141 22.08 -9.34 -8.65
N ALA A 142 21.03 -8.86 -8.00
CA ALA A 142 21.13 -8.17 -6.73
C ALA A 142 20.01 -8.60 -5.80
N ARG A 143 20.34 -8.66 -4.52
CA ARG A 143 19.40 -8.77 -3.41
C ARG A 143 19.42 -7.46 -2.63
N LEU A 144 18.26 -6.94 -2.33
CA LEU A 144 18.07 -5.78 -1.46
C LEU A 144 17.43 -6.28 -0.17
N PHE A 145 18.04 -5.97 0.97
CA PHE A 145 17.51 -6.35 2.27
C PHE A 145 17.60 -5.18 3.24
N GLY A 146 16.59 -4.99 4.07
CA GLY A 146 16.65 -3.99 5.12
C GLY A 146 15.30 -3.69 5.75
N GLU A 147 15.17 -2.49 6.29
CA GLU A 147 14.04 -2.08 7.11
C GLU A 147 13.36 -0.83 6.56
N VAL A 148 12.05 -0.77 6.72
CA VAL A 148 11.22 0.41 6.49
C VAL A 148 10.39 0.70 7.73
N SER A 149 10.18 1.98 8.00
CA SER A 149 9.18 2.41 8.96
C SER A 149 8.25 3.41 8.29
N PHE A 150 6.99 3.44 8.71
CA PHE A 150 6.06 4.48 8.31
C PHE A 150 5.15 4.88 9.47
N GLU A 151 4.65 6.09 9.39
CA GLU A 151 3.62 6.62 10.28
C GLU A 151 2.72 7.57 9.49
N GLY A 152 1.46 7.66 9.85
CA GLY A 152 0.53 8.52 9.14
C GLY A 152 -0.78 8.75 9.88
N SER A 153 -1.50 9.77 9.43
CA SER A 153 -2.79 10.18 9.99
C SER A 153 -3.85 10.42 8.92
N GLY A 154 -5.10 10.34 9.36
CA GLY A 154 -6.28 10.71 8.59
C GLY A 154 -7.17 9.51 8.30
N MET A 155 -7.77 9.52 7.11
CA MET A 155 -8.55 8.38 6.60
C MET A 155 -7.59 7.29 6.15
N VAL A 156 -7.16 6.49 7.12
CA VAL A 156 -6.32 5.32 6.87
C VAL A 156 -7.11 4.20 6.21
N SER A 157 -8.46 4.20 6.29
CA SER A 157 -9.32 3.20 5.66
C SER A 157 -10.69 3.76 5.30
N TYR A 158 -11.39 3.12 4.37
CA TYR A 158 -12.80 3.43 4.08
C TYR A 158 -13.77 2.89 5.15
N THR A 159 -13.34 2.01 6.05
CA THR A 159 -14.19 1.43 7.10
C THR A 159 -14.62 2.48 8.13
N GLY A 160 -15.92 2.53 8.38
CA GLY A 160 -16.52 3.47 9.32
C GLY A 160 -16.88 4.83 8.72
N HIS A 161 -16.54 5.07 7.45
CA HIS A 161 -16.96 6.28 6.74
C HIS A 161 -18.26 6.09 5.97
N ASP A 162 -19.06 7.15 5.85
CA ASP A 162 -20.27 7.18 5.04
C ASP A 162 -19.91 7.35 3.54
N ILE A 163 -19.81 6.22 2.83
CA ILE A 163 -19.45 6.19 1.41
C ILE A 163 -20.72 6.17 0.57
N ARG A 164 -21.19 7.36 0.21
CA ARG A 164 -22.35 7.57 -0.65
C ARG A 164 -22.08 8.64 -1.70
N GLU A 165 -22.84 8.60 -2.77
CA GLU A 165 -22.76 9.58 -3.86
C GLU A 165 -22.80 11.03 -3.32
N GLY A 166 -21.85 11.84 -3.80
CA GLY A 166 -21.69 13.24 -3.40
C GLY A 166 -20.98 13.46 -2.07
N ALA A 167 -20.64 12.39 -1.33
CA ALA A 167 -19.86 12.52 -0.10
C ALA A 167 -18.44 13.03 -0.39
N THR A 168 -17.90 13.77 0.59
CA THR A 168 -16.48 14.13 0.62
C THR A 168 -15.85 13.45 1.83
N LEU A 169 -14.80 12.71 1.55
CA LEU A 169 -14.05 11.89 2.47
C LEU A 169 -12.74 12.62 2.85
N PRO A 170 -12.31 12.57 4.12
CA PRO A 170 -11.03 13.15 4.53
C PRO A 170 -9.84 12.66 3.71
N GLY A 171 -8.77 13.47 3.69
CA GLY A 171 -7.47 13.09 3.13
C GLY A 171 -6.65 12.23 4.10
N GLU A 172 -5.38 12.02 3.74
CA GLU A 172 -4.43 11.24 4.52
C GLU A 172 -3.01 11.76 4.30
N ALA A 173 -2.16 11.70 5.32
CA ALA A 173 -0.74 11.99 5.20
C ALA A 173 0.08 10.86 5.84
N LEU A 174 1.09 10.38 5.11
CA LEU A 174 2.05 9.40 5.61
C LEU A 174 3.48 9.91 5.44
N TRP A 175 4.33 9.52 6.38
CA TRP A 175 5.77 9.66 6.32
C TRP A 175 6.43 8.30 6.50
N SER A 176 7.52 8.08 5.78
CA SER A 176 8.27 6.83 5.89
C SER A 176 9.76 7.04 5.83
N SER A 177 10.50 6.07 6.35
CA SER A 177 11.95 5.98 6.25
C SER A 177 12.36 4.58 5.84
N ALA A 178 13.48 4.46 5.15
CA ALA A 178 14.00 3.20 4.66
C ALA A 178 15.52 3.13 4.79
N ALA A 179 16.03 1.95 5.12
CA ALA A 179 17.45 1.65 5.10
C ALA A 179 17.67 0.24 4.55
N PHE A 180 18.45 0.14 3.48
CA PHE A 180 18.69 -1.09 2.76
C PHE A 180 20.18 -1.31 2.50
N GLU A 181 20.56 -2.57 2.45
CA GLU A 181 21.81 -3.04 1.87
C GLU A 181 21.52 -3.75 0.55
N VAL A 182 22.34 -3.48 -0.45
CA VAL A 182 22.29 -4.16 -1.73
C VAL A 182 23.48 -5.09 -1.83
N HIS A 183 23.20 -6.37 -2.01
CA HIS A 183 24.19 -7.45 -2.10
C HIS A 183 24.20 -8.02 -3.51
N SER A 184 25.38 -8.36 -4.01
CA SER A 184 25.53 -9.11 -5.26
C SER A 184 25.03 -10.54 -5.05
N LEU A 185 24.15 -11.03 -5.92
CA LEU A 185 23.74 -12.44 -5.85
C LEU A 185 24.85 -13.41 -6.29
N HIS A 186 25.83 -12.92 -7.04
CA HIS A 186 26.93 -13.76 -7.52
C HIS A 186 28.00 -13.96 -6.44
N SER A 187 28.42 -12.88 -5.77
CA SER A 187 29.49 -12.93 -4.76
C SER A 187 28.98 -12.94 -3.32
N GLY A 188 27.73 -12.55 -3.08
CA GLY A 188 27.18 -12.35 -1.74
C GLY A 188 27.70 -11.09 -1.02
N GLU A 189 28.58 -10.32 -1.67
CA GLU A 189 29.18 -9.13 -1.07
C GLU A 189 28.23 -7.94 -1.12
N ALA A 190 28.30 -7.11 -0.08
CA ALA A 190 27.64 -5.81 -0.04
C ALA A 190 28.23 -4.89 -1.13
N VAL A 191 27.37 -4.46 -2.05
CA VAL A 191 27.73 -3.60 -3.18
C VAL A 191 27.51 -2.13 -2.81
N THR A 192 26.40 -1.81 -2.15
CA THR A 192 26.06 -0.45 -1.72
C THR A 192 25.01 -0.46 -0.63
N THR A 193 24.76 0.71 -0.02
CA THR A 193 23.64 0.93 0.90
C THR A 193 22.72 2.00 0.34
N ILE A 194 21.44 1.90 0.67
CA ILE A 194 20.42 2.87 0.24
C ILE A 194 19.68 3.33 1.48
N ARG A 195 19.64 4.64 1.71
CA ARG A 195 18.88 5.23 2.81
C ARG A 195 17.94 6.29 2.30
N VAL A 196 16.69 6.22 2.74
CA VAL A 196 15.65 7.21 2.51
C VAL A 196 15.25 7.73 3.89
N PRO A 197 15.81 8.85 4.36
CA PRO A 197 15.58 9.31 5.73
C PRO A 197 14.13 9.76 5.96
N ARG A 198 13.50 10.32 4.91
CA ARG A 198 12.12 10.79 4.96
C ARG A 198 11.51 10.82 3.57
N ALA A 199 10.58 9.92 3.31
CA ALA A 199 9.62 9.97 2.22
C ALA A 199 8.26 10.41 2.76
N SER A 200 7.40 10.91 1.88
CA SER A 200 6.03 11.32 2.22
C SER A 200 5.03 10.92 1.14
N VAL A 201 3.81 10.67 1.58
CA VAL A 201 2.62 10.52 0.75
C VAL A 201 1.55 11.44 1.30
N GLU A 202 0.98 12.28 0.44
CA GLU A 202 -0.12 13.18 0.79
C GLU A 202 -1.29 12.89 -0.14
N ILE A 203 -2.46 12.64 0.45
CA ILE A 203 -3.71 12.38 -0.26
C ILE A 203 -4.69 13.48 0.11
N THR A 204 -5.25 14.13 -0.90
CA THR A 204 -6.25 15.19 -0.70
C THR A 204 -7.57 14.62 -0.20
N ALA A 205 -8.52 15.51 0.14
CA ALA A 205 -9.91 15.10 0.29
C ALA A 205 -10.37 14.32 -0.95
N ARG A 206 -11.20 13.29 -0.71
CA ARG A 206 -11.65 12.36 -1.74
C ARG A 206 -13.13 12.60 -2.04
N HIS A 207 -13.50 12.62 -3.31
CA HIS A 207 -14.86 12.90 -3.76
C HIS A 207 -15.54 11.65 -4.28
N VAL A 208 -16.66 11.28 -3.66
CA VAL A 208 -17.44 10.09 -4.04
C VAL A 208 -18.41 10.46 -5.17
N GLY A 209 -18.21 9.86 -6.34
CA GLY A 209 -19.07 10.04 -7.50
C GLY A 209 -20.31 9.15 -7.47
N ARG A 210 -21.02 9.15 -8.60
CA ARG A 210 -22.25 8.36 -8.79
C ARG A 210 -21.94 6.89 -8.97
N LYS A 211 -22.83 6.01 -8.51
CA LYS A 211 -22.71 4.57 -8.74
C LYS A 211 -22.69 4.23 -10.22
N GLN A 212 -21.83 3.30 -10.61
CA GLN A 212 -21.69 2.84 -11.99
C GLN A 212 -21.41 1.35 -12.03
N TRP A 213 -21.93 0.69 -13.06
CA TRP A 213 -21.56 -0.68 -13.38
C TRP A 213 -20.23 -0.70 -14.12
N ILE A 214 -19.24 -1.40 -13.59
CA ILE A 214 -17.93 -1.59 -14.20
C ILE A 214 -17.59 -3.08 -14.30
N ASP A 215 -16.76 -3.44 -15.28
CA ASP A 215 -16.15 -4.75 -15.36
C ASP A 215 -14.89 -4.77 -14.50
N THR A 216 -14.88 -5.64 -13.49
CA THR A 216 -13.74 -5.90 -12.60
C THR A 216 -13.19 -7.30 -12.85
N ALA A 217 -12.00 -7.61 -12.30
CA ALA A 217 -11.48 -8.98 -12.36
C ALA A 217 -12.37 -10.01 -11.63
N LEU A 218 -13.21 -9.58 -10.69
CA LEU A 218 -14.20 -10.43 -10.00
C LEU A 218 -15.57 -10.46 -10.70
N GLY A 219 -15.63 -9.95 -11.93
CA GLY A 219 -16.83 -9.82 -12.74
C GLY A 219 -17.48 -8.43 -12.63
N ARG A 220 -18.62 -8.28 -13.30
CA ARG A 220 -19.34 -7.01 -13.35
C ARG A 220 -19.90 -6.64 -11.97
N ARG A 221 -19.66 -5.41 -11.51
CA ARG A 221 -20.07 -4.91 -10.18
C ARG A 221 -20.56 -3.47 -10.26
N GLU A 222 -21.45 -3.10 -9.33
CA GLU A 222 -21.88 -1.72 -9.13
C GLU A 222 -20.98 -1.05 -8.09
N CYS A 223 -20.24 -0.03 -8.50
CA CYS A 223 -19.20 0.59 -7.68
C CYS A 223 -19.32 2.13 -7.69
N LEU A 224 -18.82 2.76 -6.63
CA LEU A 224 -18.71 4.20 -6.47
C LEU A 224 -17.28 4.63 -6.84
N PRO A 225 -17.09 5.52 -7.83
CA PRO A 225 -15.77 6.08 -8.10
C PRO A 225 -15.41 7.13 -7.05
N ILE A 226 -14.33 6.92 -6.32
CA ILE A 226 -13.78 7.83 -5.33
C ILE A 226 -12.53 8.49 -5.92
N ARG A 227 -12.58 9.81 -6.13
CA ARG A 227 -11.51 10.55 -6.82
C ARG A 227 -10.71 11.43 -5.87
N PHE A 228 -9.40 11.43 -6.02
CA PHE A 228 -8.49 12.27 -5.23
C PHE A 228 -7.15 12.47 -5.94
N GLU A 229 -6.39 13.45 -5.45
CA GLU A 229 -5.00 13.65 -5.84
C GLU A 229 -4.08 13.02 -4.80
N LYS A 230 -3.02 12.36 -5.28
CA LYS A 230 -1.96 11.77 -4.46
C LYS A 230 -0.63 12.38 -4.87
N GLN A 231 0.07 12.96 -3.90
CA GLN A 231 1.44 13.41 -4.06
C GLN A 231 2.37 12.45 -3.31
N THR A 232 3.48 12.06 -3.95
CA THR A 232 4.48 11.17 -3.34
C THR A 232 5.86 11.76 -3.51
N SER A 233 6.63 11.81 -2.44
CA SER A 233 8.02 12.31 -2.43
C SER A 233 8.92 11.30 -1.74
N LEU A 234 10.08 11.02 -2.34
CA LEU A 234 11.11 10.20 -1.72
C LEU A 234 12.11 11.03 -0.90
N GLY A 235 11.98 12.36 -0.91
CA GLY A 235 12.94 13.26 -0.28
C GLY A 235 14.35 13.05 -0.82
N ALA A 236 15.35 13.07 0.07
CA ALA A 236 16.72 12.74 -0.28
C ALA A 236 16.94 11.22 -0.21
N ILE A 237 17.53 10.65 -1.24
CA ILE A 237 17.93 9.24 -1.31
C ILE A 237 19.44 9.20 -1.27
N HIS A 238 20.01 8.54 -0.25
CA HIS A 238 21.44 8.32 -0.12
C HIS A 238 21.78 6.95 -0.72
N ILE A 239 22.71 6.90 -1.67
CA ILE A 239 23.14 5.67 -2.34
C ILE A 239 24.66 5.58 -2.22
N GLY A 240 25.16 4.78 -1.28
CA GLY A 240 26.56 4.85 -0.88
C GLY A 240 26.90 6.27 -0.40
N ASP A 241 27.83 6.93 -1.09
CA ASP A 241 28.25 8.30 -0.81
C ASP A 241 27.48 9.35 -1.64
N ASP A 242 26.65 8.92 -2.59
CA ASP A 242 25.88 9.81 -3.46
C ASP A 242 24.53 10.19 -2.84
N ILE A 243 24.02 11.38 -3.18
CA ILE A 243 22.70 11.86 -2.75
C ILE A 243 21.88 12.28 -3.97
N GLU A 244 20.76 11.60 -4.16
CA GLU A 244 19.76 11.91 -5.18
C GLU A 244 18.54 12.59 -4.57
N ARG A 245 17.95 13.53 -5.30
CA ARG A 245 16.73 14.25 -4.87
C ARG A 245 15.70 14.22 -6.00
N PRO A 246 15.00 13.10 -6.20
CA PRO A 246 13.97 13.01 -7.21
C PRO A 246 12.86 14.03 -6.93
N LYS A 247 12.25 14.53 -8.01
CA LYS A 247 11.08 15.40 -7.89
C LYS A 247 9.89 14.59 -7.32
N PRO A 248 9.01 15.22 -6.52
CA PRO A 248 7.75 14.61 -6.15
C PRO A 248 6.90 14.27 -7.37
N TYR A 249 6.14 13.19 -7.25
CA TYR A 249 5.18 12.74 -8.26
C TYR A 249 3.77 13.15 -7.85
N HIS A 250 2.98 13.58 -8.82
CA HIS A 250 1.57 13.92 -8.65
C HIS A 250 0.74 12.96 -9.50
N MET A 251 -0.30 12.39 -8.89
CA MET A 251 -1.14 11.36 -9.48
C MET A 251 -2.60 11.69 -9.21
N ALA A 252 -3.42 11.66 -10.25
CA ALA A 252 -4.88 11.65 -10.10
C ALA A 252 -5.36 10.20 -9.98
N VAL A 253 -6.01 9.87 -8.88
CA VAL A 253 -6.42 8.49 -8.55
C VAL A 253 -7.94 8.37 -8.57
N THR A 254 -8.44 7.25 -9.10
CA THR A 254 -9.84 6.85 -8.96
C THR A 254 -9.90 5.44 -8.38
N ASP A 255 -10.36 5.32 -7.15
CA ASP A 255 -10.69 4.05 -6.53
C ASP A 255 -12.14 3.68 -6.85
N TRP A 256 -12.37 2.50 -7.38
CA TRP A 256 -13.71 1.95 -7.63
C TRP A 256 -14.14 1.09 -6.44
N TYR A 257 -14.73 1.74 -5.45
CA TYR A 257 -15.24 1.10 -4.25
C TYR A 257 -16.56 0.39 -4.53
N CYS A 258 -16.62 -0.93 -4.33
CA CYS A 258 -17.80 -1.72 -4.59
C CYS A 258 -18.49 -2.11 -3.27
N PRO A 259 -19.68 -1.55 -2.94
CA PRO A 259 -20.31 -1.76 -1.64
C PRO A 259 -20.68 -3.21 -1.33
N SER A 260 -20.88 -4.06 -2.33
CA SER A 260 -21.20 -5.49 -2.16
C SER A 260 -20.04 -6.27 -1.54
N GLU A 261 -18.81 -5.96 -1.93
CA GLU A 261 -17.57 -6.55 -1.39
C GLU A 261 -17.01 -5.72 -0.23
N ALA A 262 -17.51 -4.49 -0.09
CA ALA A 262 -16.99 -3.48 0.78
C ALA A 262 -15.47 -3.31 0.59
N PHE A 263 -15.03 -3.29 -0.67
CA PHE A 263 -13.62 -3.32 -1.09
C PHE A 263 -13.44 -2.50 -2.39
N VAL A 264 -12.26 -1.94 -2.62
CA VAL A 264 -11.92 -1.34 -3.91
C VAL A 264 -11.49 -2.40 -4.90
N LEU A 265 -12.30 -2.64 -5.93
CA LEU A 265 -12.02 -3.71 -6.89
C LEU A 265 -11.15 -3.27 -8.06
N ARG A 266 -11.01 -1.96 -8.27
CA ARG A 266 -10.13 -1.36 -9.27
C ARG A 266 -9.63 -0.01 -8.80
N THR A 267 -8.35 0.26 -8.99
CA THR A 267 -7.77 1.60 -8.87
C THR A 267 -7.20 2.02 -10.22
N GLU A 268 -7.59 3.20 -10.69
CA GLU A 268 -6.99 3.86 -11.84
C GLU A 268 -6.06 4.97 -11.37
N VAL A 269 -4.80 4.91 -11.79
CA VAL A 269 -3.79 5.94 -11.49
C VAL A 269 -3.44 6.66 -12.79
N ARG A 270 -3.66 7.97 -12.84
CA ARG A 270 -3.30 8.83 -13.96
C ARG A 270 -2.07 9.66 -13.59
N GLN A 271 -1.01 9.51 -14.39
CA GLN A 271 0.25 10.24 -14.20
C GLN A 271 0.88 10.53 -15.56
N GLU A 272 1.27 11.80 -15.80
CA GLU A 272 2.00 12.22 -17.01
C GLU A 272 1.34 11.77 -18.34
N GLY A 273 0.01 11.70 -18.36
CA GLY A 273 -0.76 11.26 -19.54
C GLY A 273 -0.91 9.74 -19.69
N GLU A 274 -0.33 8.96 -18.77
CA GLU A 274 -0.46 7.51 -18.71
C GLU A 274 -1.50 7.08 -17.68
N VAL A 275 -2.15 5.96 -17.95
CA VAL A 275 -3.09 5.32 -17.02
C VAL A 275 -2.51 3.97 -16.64
N GLN A 276 -2.39 3.72 -15.34
CA GLN A 276 -2.15 2.40 -14.78
C GLN A 276 -3.42 1.92 -14.10
N VAL A 277 -3.81 0.68 -14.35
CA VAL A 277 -4.94 0.01 -13.71
C VAL A 277 -4.41 -1.03 -12.75
N ILE A 278 -4.93 -1.02 -11.52
CA ILE A 278 -4.69 -2.03 -10.50
C ILE A 278 -6.04 -2.69 -10.22
N ASP A 279 -6.16 -3.99 -10.52
CA ASP A 279 -7.37 -4.76 -10.26
C ASP A 279 -7.20 -5.66 -9.04
N THR A 280 -8.23 -5.71 -8.21
CA THR A 280 -8.35 -6.72 -7.16
C THR A 280 -8.88 -8.01 -7.77
N THR A 281 -8.06 -9.05 -7.81
CA THR A 281 -8.38 -10.31 -8.50
C THR A 281 -8.78 -11.44 -7.55
N ALA A 282 -8.54 -11.29 -6.25
CA ALA A 282 -9.06 -12.18 -5.22
C ALA A 282 -9.17 -11.44 -3.88
N ILE A 283 -10.22 -11.77 -3.12
CA ILE A 283 -10.43 -11.34 -1.74
C ILE A 283 -10.87 -12.58 -0.98
N ASP A 284 -10.04 -13.03 -0.04
CA ASP A 284 -10.36 -14.16 0.81
C ASP A 284 -10.44 -13.66 2.25
N VAL A 285 -11.65 -13.59 2.79
CA VAL A 285 -11.86 -13.35 4.22
C VAL A 285 -12.28 -14.69 4.83
N PRO A 286 -11.42 -15.34 5.62
CA PRO A 286 -11.76 -16.60 6.27
C PRO A 286 -13.04 -16.42 7.10
N GLU A 287 -13.96 -17.38 6.99
CA GLU A 287 -15.15 -17.38 7.85
C GLU A 287 -14.72 -17.43 9.33
N PRO A 288 -15.42 -16.70 10.22
CA PRO A 288 -15.19 -16.82 11.65
C PRO A 288 -15.37 -18.29 12.04
N ARG A 289 -14.31 -18.93 12.57
CA ARG A 289 -14.46 -20.27 13.15
C ARG A 289 -15.46 -20.17 14.31
N PRO A 290 -16.50 -21.03 14.35
CA PRO A 290 -17.51 -21.03 15.40
C PRO A 290 -16.93 -21.35 16.77
#